data_AF-A0A377XN48-F1
#
_entry.id   AF-A0A377XN48-F1
#
_cell.length_a   1.000
_cell.length_b   1.000
_cell.length_c   1.000
_cell.angle_alpha   90.00
_cell.angle_beta   90.00
_cell.angle_gamma   90.00
#
_symmetry.space_group_name_H-M   'P 1'
#
loop_
_entity.id
_entity.type
_entity.pdbx_description
1 polymer ?
#
loop_
_entity_poly.entity_id
_entity_poly.type
_entity_poly.pdbx_seq_one_letter_code
_entity_poly.pdbx_strand_id
1 'polypeptide(L)'
;MRVNHGFTPQDLKAYGINDVQDIVHNPSYDMLFQEELDPNLEGYERGVLTTLGAIAVDTGIFTGRSPKDKYLVRDDTTRDTVWWSDKGKGKNDNKPLSQET
;
A
#
# COMPACT_ATOMS: atom_id res chain seq x y z
N MET A 1 3.20 20.62 13.80
CA MET A 1 4.65 20.36 13.85
C MET A 1 4.83 18.87 13.60
N ARG A 2 5.52 18.48 12.51
CA ARG A 2 5.78 17.06 12.22
C ARG A 2 6.69 16.51 13.32
N VAL A 3 6.19 15.56 14.10
CA VAL A 3 6.93 15.03 15.25
C VAL A 3 7.58 13.71 14.83
N ASN A 4 8.90 13.72 14.66
CA ASN A 4 9.67 12.51 14.35
C ASN A 4 9.84 11.66 15.62
N HIS A 5 8.88 10.79 15.87
CA HIS A 5 8.96 9.79 16.93
C HIS A 5 9.76 8.57 16.44
N GLY A 6 11.07 8.58 16.65
CA GLY A 6 11.93 7.39 16.72
C GLY A 6 12.17 6.59 15.44
N PHE A 7 11.53 6.95 14.32
CA PHE A 7 11.69 6.29 13.03
C PHE A 7 12.54 7.18 12.11
N THR A 8 13.63 6.64 11.59
CA THR A 8 14.65 7.41 10.86
C THR A 8 14.75 6.97 9.40
N PRO A 9 15.27 7.83 8.51
CA PRO A 9 15.58 7.42 7.13
C PRO A 9 16.50 6.20 7.04
N GLN A 10 17.33 5.97 8.06
CA GLN A 10 18.25 4.83 8.09
C GLN A 10 17.51 3.50 8.30
N ASP A 11 16.38 3.51 9.02
CA ASP A 11 15.56 2.32 9.23
C ASP A 11 14.92 1.85 7.90
N LEU A 12 14.58 2.79 7.02
CA LEU A 12 14.01 2.51 5.70
C LEU A 12 15.00 1.90 4.70
N LYS A 13 16.30 2.14 4.89
CA LYS A 13 17.34 1.53 4.03
C LYS A 13 17.39 0.01 4.15
N ALA A 14 17.03 -0.54 5.31
CA ALA A 14 16.94 -1.99 5.49
C ALA A 14 15.91 -2.65 4.54
N TYR A 15 14.94 -1.86 4.05
CA TYR A 15 13.94 -2.27 3.05
C TYR A 15 14.28 -1.84 1.62
N GLY A 16 15.46 -1.26 1.40
CA GLY A 16 15.90 -0.79 0.09
C GLY A 16 15.42 0.61 -0.32
N ILE A 17 14.80 1.36 0.58
CA ILE A 17 14.32 2.73 0.31
C ILE A 17 15.41 3.73 0.69
N ASN A 18 15.83 4.56 -0.27
CA ASN A 18 16.93 5.52 -0.12
C ASN A 18 16.45 6.96 -0.32
N ASP A 19 17.30 7.94 0.06
CA ASP A 19 17.10 9.37 -0.18
C ASP A 19 15.77 9.96 0.33
N VAL A 20 15.25 9.39 1.43
CA VAL A 20 14.01 9.85 2.08
C VAL A 20 14.20 11.25 2.64
N GLN A 21 13.39 12.20 2.17
CA GLN A 21 13.48 13.61 2.55
C GLN A 21 12.74 13.93 3.85
N ASP A 22 11.56 13.35 4.04
CA ASP A 22 10.71 13.57 5.21
C ASP A 22 9.98 12.26 5.55
N ILE A 23 9.66 12.08 6.83
CA ILE A 23 8.92 10.93 7.34
C ILE A 23 7.74 11.45 8.16
N VAL A 24 6.53 11.12 7.70
CA VAL A 24 5.31 11.36 8.46
C VAL A 24 4.93 10.04 9.15
N HIS A 25 5.40 9.85 10.37
CA HIS A 25 5.13 8.64 11.16
C HIS A 25 3.90 8.84 12.06
N ASN A 26 2.94 7.92 11.99
CA ASN A 26 1.69 7.93 12.75
C ASN A 26 0.93 9.28 12.67
N PRO A 27 0.55 9.74 11.46
CA PRO A 27 -0.19 10.98 11.31
C PRO A 27 -1.52 10.91 12.07
N SER A 28 -1.89 12.02 12.70
CA SER A 28 -3.23 12.17 13.27
C SER A 28 -4.27 12.32 12.17
N TYR A 29 -5.55 12.07 12.50
CA TYR A 29 -6.65 12.36 11.58
C TYR A 29 -6.68 13.81 11.11
N ASP A 30 -6.39 14.77 11.99
CA ASP A 30 -6.36 16.20 11.62
C ASP A 30 -5.27 16.50 10.59
N MET A 31 -4.10 15.85 10.72
CA MET A 31 -3.03 15.98 9.74
C MET A 31 -3.43 15.33 8.40
N LEU A 32 -3.97 14.11 8.43
CA LEU A 32 -4.44 13.43 7.21
C LEU A 32 -5.50 14.28 6.49
N PHE A 33 -6.46 14.83 7.22
CA PHE A 33 -7.50 15.70 6.67
C PHE A 33 -6.92 16.94 5.98
N GLN A 34 -5.89 17.55 6.55
CA GLN A 34 -5.22 18.71 5.95
C GLN A 34 -4.42 18.32 4.70
N GLU A 35 -3.65 17.24 4.77
CA GLU A 35 -2.79 16.78 3.67
C GLU A 35 -3.65 16.32 2.48
N GLU A 36 -4.79 15.64 2.71
CA GLU A 36 -5.71 15.18 1.64
C GLU A 36 -6.47 16.32 0.92
N LEU A 37 -6.50 17.53 1.49
CA LEU A 37 -7.14 18.72 0.91
C LEU A 37 -6.14 19.75 0.37
N ASP A 38 -4.85 19.41 0.28
CA ASP A 38 -3.85 20.31 -0.29
C ASP A 38 -4.22 20.64 -1.76
N PRO A 39 -4.40 21.93 -2.11
CA PRO A 39 -4.79 22.35 -3.46
C PRO A 39 -3.75 22.03 -4.54
N ASN A 40 -2.52 21.66 -4.16
CA ASN A 40 -1.46 21.27 -5.09
C ASN A 40 -1.48 19.79 -5.44
N LEU A 41 -2.35 18.97 -4.83
CA LEU A 41 -2.50 17.56 -5.19
C LEU A 41 -3.03 17.43 -6.62
N GLU A 42 -2.55 16.41 -7.33
CA GLU A 42 -2.94 16.14 -8.72
C GLU A 42 -3.45 14.70 -8.91
N GLY A 43 -4.13 14.45 -10.03
CA GLY A 43 -4.56 13.10 -10.39
C GLY A 43 -5.41 12.41 -9.32
N TYR A 44 -5.00 11.20 -8.93
CA TYR A 44 -5.66 10.32 -7.97
C TYR A 44 -5.28 10.61 -6.49
N GLU A 45 -4.35 11.53 -6.25
CA GLU A 45 -3.98 11.92 -4.88
C GLU A 45 -4.99 12.90 -4.28
N ARG A 46 -5.76 13.61 -5.13
CA ARG A 46 -6.72 14.64 -4.71
C ARG A 46 -7.89 14.06 -3.89
N GLY A 47 -8.10 14.63 -2.71
CA GLY A 47 -9.33 14.52 -1.94
C GLY A 47 -10.30 15.66 -2.21
N VAL A 48 -11.60 15.39 -2.04
CA VAL A 48 -12.67 16.40 -2.08
C VAL A 48 -13.49 16.33 -0.80
N LEU A 49 -13.64 17.47 -0.12
CA LEU A 49 -14.51 17.57 1.04
C LEU A 49 -15.98 17.50 0.61
N THR A 50 -16.69 16.46 1.07
CA THR A 50 -18.12 16.30 0.80
C THR A 50 -18.98 17.16 1.73
N THR A 51 -20.27 17.32 1.40
CA THR A 51 -21.23 18.04 2.25
C THR A 51 -21.47 17.37 3.61
N LEU A 52 -21.08 16.11 3.75
CA LEU A 52 -21.14 15.35 5.01
C LEU A 52 -19.91 15.56 5.89
N GLY A 53 -18.91 16.31 5.42
CA GLY A 53 -17.65 16.55 6.14
C GLY A 53 -16.62 15.43 6.00
N ALA A 54 -16.92 14.36 5.25
CA ALA A 54 -15.95 13.32 4.90
C ALA A 54 -15.18 13.69 3.63
N ILE A 55 -13.93 13.25 3.52
CA ILE A 55 -13.14 13.35 2.30
C ILE A 55 -13.48 12.17 1.38
N ALA A 56 -13.68 12.46 0.11
CA ALA A 56 -13.86 11.47 -0.96
C ALA A 56 -12.67 11.53 -1.95
N VAL A 57 -12.22 10.37 -2.41
CA VAL A 57 -11.13 10.21 -3.40
C VAL A 57 -11.59 9.34 -4.57
N ASP A 58 -10.88 9.44 -5.70
CA ASP A 58 -11.12 8.62 -6.90
C ASP A 58 -9.91 7.71 -7.16
N THR A 59 -10.14 6.40 -7.27
CA THR A 59 -9.08 5.39 -7.50
C THR A 59 -8.87 5.05 -8.97
N GLY A 60 -9.51 5.80 -9.87
CA GLY A 60 -9.42 5.62 -11.31
C GLY A 60 -10.00 4.28 -11.75
N ILE A 61 -9.21 3.52 -12.51
CA ILE A 61 -9.68 2.23 -13.06
C ILE A 61 -9.75 1.12 -12.01
N PHE A 62 -9.05 1.27 -10.89
CA PHE A 62 -8.97 0.24 -9.84
C PHE A 62 -10.10 0.43 -8.82
N THR A 63 -11.34 0.22 -9.27
CA THR A 63 -12.56 0.36 -8.46
C THR A 63 -12.89 -0.89 -7.62
N GLY A 64 -11.97 -1.86 -7.58
CA GLY A 64 -12.11 -3.12 -6.86
C GLY A 64 -10.80 -3.89 -6.79
N ARG A 65 -10.87 -5.10 -6.23
CA ARG A 65 -9.70 -5.99 -6.15
C ARG A 65 -9.31 -6.50 -7.53
N SER A 66 -8.01 -6.69 -7.75
CA SER A 66 -7.45 -7.33 -8.94
C SER A 66 -6.94 -8.75 -8.61
N PRO A 67 -7.83 -9.75 -8.41
CA PRO A 67 -7.41 -11.10 -8.03
C PRO A 67 -6.44 -11.74 -9.03
N LYS A 68 -6.56 -11.39 -10.32
CA LYS A 68 -5.66 -11.87 -11.38
C LYS A 68 -4.23 -11.36 -11.27
N ASP A 69 -3.98 -10.34 -10.46
CA ASP A 69 -2.64 -9.77 -10.23
C ASP A 69 -2.06 -10.14 -8.85
N LYS A 70 -2.78 -10.92 -8.04
CA LYS A 70 -2.28 -11.43 -6.76
C LYS A 70 -1.26 -12.55 -6.95
N TYR A 71 -0.04 -12.38 -6.46
CA TYR A 71 0.97 -13.44 -6.41
C TYR A 71 1.50 -13.65 -5.00
N LEU A 72 2.02 -14.85 -4.73
CA LEU A 72 2.72 -15.20 -3.51
C LEU A 72 4.05 -15.84 -3.89
N VAL A 73 5.15 -15.40 -3.28
CA VAL A 73 6.46 -16.01 -3.47
C VAL A 73 6.40 -17.45 -2.98
N ARG A 74 6.81 -18.38 -3.85
CA ARG A 74 6.88 -19.81 -3.51
C ARG A 74 8.31 -20.18 -3.14
N ASP A 75 8.59 -20.20 -1.85
CA ASP A 75 9.88 -20.52 -1.25
C ASP A 75 9.75 -21.68 -0.24
N ASP A 76 10.82 -22.00 0.48
CA ASP A 76 10.79 -23.10 1.47
C ASP A 76 9.80 -22.85 2.63
N THR A 77 9.42 -21.60 2.91
CA THR A 77 8.43 -21.27 3.95
C THR A 77 7.02 -21.57 3.48
N THR A 78 6.72 -21.26 2.22
CA THR A 78 5.34 -21.28 1.70
C THR A 78 5.01 -22.52 0.87
N ARG A 79 6.01 -23.21 0.32
CA ARG A 79 5.85 -24.29 -0.66
C ARG A 79 4.85 -25.35 -0.24
N ASP A 80 4.94 -25.83 0.99
CA ASP A 80 4.16 -26.98 1.47
C ASP A 80 2.97 -26.58 2.36
N THR A 81 2.80 -25.28 2.63
CA THR A 81 1.79 -24.75 3.57
C THR A 81 0.69 -23.93 2.89
N VAL A 82 1.01 -23.28 1.77
CA VAL A 82 0.04 -22.46 1.01
C VAL A 82 -0.81 -23.33 0.09
N TRP A 83 -2.11 -23.03 0.04
CA TRP A 83 -3.00 -23.63 -0.94
C TRP A 83 -2.81 -22.96 -2.31
N TRP A 84 -1.93 -23.52 -3.13
CA TRP A 84 -1.54 -22.95 -4.43
C TRP A 84 -2.63 -23.07 -5.51
N SER A 85 -2.73 -22.07 -6.38
CA SER A 85 -3.70 -22.07 -7.49
C SER A 85 -3.34 -23.07 -8.60
N ASP A 86 -2.07 -23.45 -8.71
CA ASP A 86 -1.53 -24.42 -9.67
C ASP A 86 -1.47 -25.85 -9.11
N LYS A 87 -2.00 -26.07 -7.89
CA LYS A 87 -2.05 -27.38 -7.23
C LYS A 87 -3.46 -27.72 -6.73
N GLY A 88 -3.82 -28.99 -6.83
CA GLY A 88 -5.08 -29.51 -6.29
C GLY A 88 -6.30 -29.20 -7.18
N LYS A 89 -7.49 -29.32 -6.59
CA LYS A 89 -8.77 -29.30 -7.33
C LYS A 89 -9.55 -27.99 -7.23
N GLY A 90 -9.31 -27.17 -6.20
CA GLY A 90 -10.12 -25.98 -5.99
C GLY A 90 -9.46 -24.74 -6.58
N LYS A 91 -10.28 -23.92 -7.24
CA LYS A 91 -9.86 -22.67 -7.90
C LYS A 91 -9.67 -21.58 -6.85
N ASN A 92 -8.52 -20.91 -6.90
CA ASN A 92 -8.18 -19.79 -6.01
C ASN A 92 -7.16 -18.87 -6.72
N ASP A 93 -6.83 -17.73 -6.09
CA ASP A 93 -5.97 -16.69 -6.66
C ASP A 93 -4.50 -16.75 -6.17
N ASN A 94 -4.11 -17.78 -5.43
CA ASN A 94 -2.76 -17.93 -4.83
C ASN A 94 -1.75 -18.39 -5.89
N LYS A 95 -1.45 -17.49 -6.84
CA LYS A 95 -0.51 -17.74 -7.93
C LYS A 95 0.93 -17.75 -7.41
N PRO A 96 1.74 -18.77 -7.72
CA PRO A 96 3.14 -18.80 -7.31
C PRO A 96 3.97 -17.78 -8.10
N LEU A 97 4.94 -17.15 -7.43
CA LEU A 97 5.98 -16.31 -8.01
C LEU A 97 7.36 -16.83 -7.61
N SER A 98 8.35 -16.66 -8.49
CA SER A 98 9.75 -16.97 -8.16
C SER A 98 10.37 -15.85 -7.30
N GLN A 99 11.54 -16.08 -6.70
CA GLN A 99 12.22 -15.06 -5.89
C GLN A 99 12.93 -14.00 -6.74
N GLU A 100 13.21 -14.32 -8.00
CA GLU A 100 13.99 -13.49 -8.93
C GLU A 100 13.14 -12.50 -9.72
N THR A 101 11.80 -12.68 -9.73
CA THR A 101 10.86 -11.85 -10.48
C THR A 101 10.55 -10.57 -9.73
#